data_AF-A0AAD3UDS3-F1
#
_entry.id   AF-A0AAD3UDS3-F1
#
_cell.length_a   1.000
_cell.length_b   1.000
_cell.length_c   1.000
_cell.angle_alpha   90.00
_cell.angle_beta   90.00
_cell.angle_gamma   90.00
#
_symmetry.space_group_name_H-M   'P 1'
#
loop_
_entity.id
_entity.type
_entity.pdbx_description
1 polymer ?
#
loop_
_entity_poly.entity_id
_entity_poly.type
_entity_poly.pdbx_seq_one_letter_code
_entity_poly.pdbx_strand_id
1 'polypeptide(L)'
;MTSPNSEDIYSLIGFTLTYIQVVERSISFVTTYVLQDDDPLTLAKLNSIQAKERKKALGYFIGKVKERATLALPLENLLSDYLKNRNDFIHNNDQIPEWDLNTERGRCVAKQFTVNLLRQAHKVNEIFSALISRWQEQTGIYPPEPHGGEEYIRNIDDKYGAVIDILFMSKT
;
A
#
# COMPACT_ATOMS: atom_id res chain seq x y z
N MET A 1 -6.02 17.73 7.36
CA MET A 1 -4.80 17.37 8.12
C MET A 1 -3.72 18.36 7.74
N THR A 2 -3.05 18.97 8.72
CA THR A 2 -1.85 19.78 8.48
C THR A 2 -0.78 18.89 7.85
N SER A 3 -0.18 19.32 6.74
CA SER A 3 0.93 18.58 6.11
C SER A 3 2.06 18.41 7.14
N PRO A 4 2.67 17.22 7.26
CA PRO A 4 3.77 17.01 8.20
C PRO A 4 4.88 18.00 7.88
N ASN A 5 5.42 18.65 8.91
CA ASN A 5 6.60 19.49 8.73
C ASN A 5 7.77 18.59 8.32
N SER A 6 8.14 18.63 7.05
CA SER A 6 9.25 17.84 6.51
C SER A 6 10.60 18.21 7.12
N GLU A 7 10.72 19.37 7.76
CA GLU A 7 11.92 19.78 8.50
C GLU A 7 12.01 19.12 9.89
N ASP A 8 10.90 18.66 10.45
CA ASP A 8 10.89 17.89 11.70
C ASP A 8 10.85 16.39 11.41
N ILE A 9 12.00 15.74 11.63
CA ILE A 9 12.17 14.31 11.39
C ILE A 9 11.24 13.44 12.25
N TYR A 10 10.94 13.82 13.49
CA TYR A 10 10.08 13.00 14.35
C TYR A 10 8.62 13.05 13.89
N SER A 11 8.14 14.23 13.52
CA SER A 11 6.83 14.41 12.90
C SER A 11 6.72 13.63 11.58
N LEU A 12 7.77 13.67 10.74
CA LEU A 12 7.82 12.93 9.49
C LEU A 12 7.81 11.41 9.71
N ILE A 13 8.57 10.90 10.68
CA ILE A 13 8.57 9.48 11.06
C ILE A 13 7.18 9.06 11.53
N GLY A 14 6.55 9.82 12.45
CA GLY A 14 5.23 9.49 12.98
C GLY A 14 4.13 9.50 11.91
N PHE A 15 4.16 10.47 11.02
CA PHE A 15 3.26 10.52 9.87
C PHE A 15 3.47 9.32 8.93
N THR A 16 4.72 9.04 8.57
CA THR A 16 5.07 7.94 7.66
C THR A 16 4.66 6.59 8.24
N LEU A 17 4.88 6.36 9.54
CA LEU A 17 4.44 5.16 10.24
C LEU A 17 2.93 4.96 10.14
N THR A 18 2.15 6.02 10.40
CA THR A 18 0.69 5.97 10.34
C THR A 18 0.20 5.73 8.92
N TYR A 19 0.84 6.38 7.94
CA TYR A 19 0.47 6.24 6.54
C TYR A 19 0.75 4.83 6.00
N ILE A 20 1.90 4.23 6.33
CA ILE A 20 2.23 2.84 5.99
C ILE A 20 1.14 1.88 6.46
N GLN A 21 0.61 2.06 7.68
CA GLN A 21 -0.47 1.22 8.21
C GLN A 21 -1.76 1.35 7.39
N VAL A 22 -2.06 2.54 6.83
CA VAL A 22 -3.19 2.73 5.91
C VAL A 22 -2.96 1.94 4.62
N VAL A 23 -1.75 2.01 4.05
CA VAL A 23 -1.40 1.27 2.83
C VAL A 23 -1.49 -0.24 3.06
N GLU A 24 -1.02 -0.74 4.20
CA GLU A 24 -1.13 -2.16 4.57
C GLU A 24 -2.59 -2.62 4.63
N ARG A 25 -3.50 -1.79 5.16
CA ARG A 25 -4.94 -2.10 5.16
C ARG A 25 -5.52 -2.12 3.75
N SER A 26 -5.08 -1.20 2.87
CA SER A 26 -5.49 -1.18 1.46
C SER A 26 -5.06 -2.46 0.72
N ILE A 27 -3.81 -2.88 0.92
CA ILE A 27 -3.29 -4.13 0.34
C ILE A 27 -4.04 -5.34 0.90
N SER A 28 -4.28 -5.37 2.21
CA SER A 28 -5.07 -6.42 2.86
C SER A 28 -6.48 -6.49 2.27
N PHE A 29 -7.16 -5.35 2.08
CA PHE A 29 -8.48 -5.30 1.45
C PHE A 29 -8.44 -5.86 0.02
N VAL A 30 -7.50 -5.41 -0.81
CA VAL A 30 -7.38 -5.88 -2.20
C VAL A 30 -7.17 -7.39 -2.26
N THR A 31 -6.25 -7.91 -1.46
CA THR A 31 -6.02 -9.36 -1.38
C THR A 31 -7.16 -10.12 -0.69
N THR A 32 -8.08 -9.46 0.00
CA THR A 32 -9.15 -10.16 0.71
C THR A 32 -10.47 -10.12 -0.03
N TYR A 33 -10.70 -9.14 -0.89
CA TYR A 33 -11.98 -8.91 -1.55
C TYR A 33 -11.89 -8.66 -3.05
N VAL A 34 -10.80 -8.07 -3.54
CA VAL A 34 -10.66 -7.67 -4.95
C VAL A 34 -10.05 -8.78 -5.79
N LEU A 35 -8.84 -9.21 -5.42
CA LEU A 35 -8.18 -10.35 -6.04
C LEU A 35 -8.64 -11.61 -5.31
N GLN A 36 -9.84 -12.12 -5.60
CA GLN A 36 -10.29 -13.42 -5.08
C GLN A 36 -9.64 -14.58 -5.82
N ASP A 37 -9.60 -15.74 -5.16
CA ASP A 37 -9.46 -17.04 -5.81
C ASP A 37 -10.81 -17.47 -6.41
N ASP A 38 -10.83 -18.59 -7.15
CA ASP A 38 -12.06 -19.16 -7.72
C ASP A 38 -13.09 -19.60 -6.65
N ASP A 39 -12.73 -19.54 -5.36
CA ASP A 39 -13.63 -19.88 -4.26
C ASP A 39 -14.49 -18.67 -3.85
N PRO A 40 -15.82 -18.72 -4.07
CA PRO A 40 -16.70 -17.59 -3.88
C PRO A 40 -16.74 -17.06 -2.44
N LEU A 41 -16.89 -15.75 -2.28
CA LEU A 41 -17.06 -15.08 -0.99
C LEU A 41 -18.44 -15.43 -0.39
N THR A 42 -18.48 -16.45 0.46
CA THR A 42 -19.66 -16.78 1.28
C THR A 42 -19.66 -16.01 2.61
N LEU A 43 -20.83 -15.82 3.23
CA LEU A 43 -20.94 -15.21 4.57
C LEU A 43 -20.10 -15.96 5.63
N ALA A 44 -20.04 -17.28 5.53
CA ALA A 44 -19.20 -18.11 6.40
C ALA A 44 -17.70 -17.83 6.17
N LYS A 45 -17.28 -17.69 4.91
CA LYS A 45 -15.90 -17.33 4.54
C LYS A 45 -15.56 -15.93 5.07
N LEU A 46 -16.42 -14.94 4.88
CA LEU A 46 -16.26 -13.56 5.38
C LEU A 46 -16.02 -13.50 6.89
N ASN A 47 -16.85 -14.21 7.68
CA ASN A 47 -16.70 -14.25 9.13
C ASN A 47 -15.37 -14.90 9.57
N SER A 48 -14.87 -15.87 8.79
CA SER A 48 -13.60 -16.54 9.10
C SER A 48 -12.35 -15.75 8.66
N ILE A 49 -12.47 -14.94 7.61
CA ILE A 49 -11.38 -14.15 7.01
C ILE A 49 -10.87 -13.12 8.00
N GLN A 50 -11.77 -12.39 8.67
CA GLN A 50 -11.38 -11.31 9.59
C GLN A 50 -10.50 -11.81 10.74
N ALA A 51 -10.76 -13.04 11.22
CA ALA A 51 -9.96 -13.67 12.27
C ALA A 51 -8.60 -14.19 11.76
N LYS A 52 -8.55 -14.71 10.53
CA LYS A 52 -7.35 -15.31 9.92
C LYS A 52 -6.33 -14.28 9.43
N GLU A 53 -6.81 -13.17 8.87
CA GLU A 53 -5.98 -12.16 8.21
C GLU A 53 -5.40 -11.12 9.17
N ARG A 54 -5.98 -10.94 10.36
CA ARG A 54 -5.53 -9.96 11.38
C ARG A 54 -4.07 -10.13 11.84
N LYS A 55 -3.49 -11.33 11.70
CA LYS A 55 -2.11 -11.64 12.13
C LYS A 55 -1.09 -11.71 10.98
N LYS A 56 -1.51 -11.43 9.74
CA LYS A 56 -0.66 -11.60 8.57
C LYS A 56 0.20 -10.36 8.33
N ALA A 57 1.46 -10.57 7.99
CA ALA A 57 2.39 -9.50 7.67
C ALA A 57 2.19 -9.00 6.22
N LEU A 58 2.66 -7.79 5.92
CA LEU A 58 2.61 -7.21 4.57
C LEU A 58 3.19 -8.15 3.49
N GLY A 59 4.28 -8.84 3.80
CA GLY A 59 4.88 -9.82 2.88
C GLY A 59 3.95 -10.97 2.49
N TYR A 60 3.05 -11.41 3.38
CA TYR A 60 2.04 -12.41 3.07
C TYR A 60 1.04 -11.86 2.03
N PHE A 61 0.57 -10.63 2.22
CA PHE A 61 -0.37 -10.03 1.28
C PHE A 61 0.27 -9.75 -0.08
N ILE A 62 1.52 -9.29 -0.13
CA ILE A 62 2.25 -9.15 -1.41
C ILE A 62 2.42 -10.52 -2.08
N GLY A 63 2.70 -11.59 -1.32
CA GLY A 63 2.68 -12.96 -1.83
C GLY A 63 1.34 -13.33 -2.47
N LYS A 64 0.21 -13.02 -1.79
CA LYS A 64 -1.15 -13.25 -2.31
C LYS A 64 -1.44 -12.49 -3.59
N VAL A 65 -0.96 -11.24 -3.71
CA VAL A 65 -1.07 -10.48 -4.96
C VAL A 65 -0.37 -11.23 -6.10
N LYS A 66 0.87 -11.66 -5.89
CA LYS A 66 1.65 -12.44 -6.88
C LYS A 66 1.07 -13.83 -7.14
N GLU A 67 0.35 -14.42 -6.20
CA GLU A 67 -0.36 -15.69 -6.41
C GLU A 67 -1.56 -15.53 -7.37
N ARG A 68 -2.21 -14.37 -7.38
CA ARG A 68 -3.49 -14.16 -8.07
C ARG A 68 -3.40 -13.36 -9.35
N ALA A 69 -2.33 -12.58 -9.53
CA ALA A 69 -2.07 -11.83 -10.75
C ALA A 69 -0.61 -11.98 -11.15
N THR A 70 -0.36 -11.96 -12.47
CA THR A 70 0.98 -11.72 -13.01
C THR A 70 1.22 -10.22 -12.97
N LEU A 71 2.25 -9.78 -12.23
CA LEU A 71 2.55 -8.37 -12.07
C LEU A 71 3.51 -7.90 -13.16
N ALA A 72 3.28 -6.69 -13.67
CA ALA A 72 4.29 -6.02 -14.47
C ALA A 72 5.56 -5.78 -13.64
N LEU A 73 6.73 -5.97 -14.25
CA LEU A 73 8.04 -5.84 -13.58
C LEU A 73 8.21 -4.53 -12.79
N PRO A 74 7.76 -3.35 -13.28
CA PRO A 74 7.84 -2.11 -12.51
C PRO A 74 7.06 -2.15 -11.18
N LEU A 75 5.88 -2.79 -11.17
CA LEU A 75 5.07 -2.95 -9.96
C LEU A 75 5.69 -3.97 -9.01
N GLU A 76 6.21 -5.08 -9.54
CA GLU A 76 6.89 -6.08 -8.72
C GLU A 76 8.11 -5.50 -8.00
N ASN A 77 8.93 -4.71 -8.71
CA ASN A 77 10.07 -4.01 -8.13
C ASN A 77 9.62 -3.01 -7.07
N LEU A 78 8.60 -2.19 -7.37
CA LEU A 78 8.05 -1.22 -6.41
C LEU A 78 7.58 -1.90 -5.11
N LEU A 79 6.84 -3.00 -5.21
CA LEU A 79 6.34 -3.73 -4.04
C LEU A 79 7.47 -4.38 -3.24
N SER A 80 8.48 -4.91 -3.92
CA SER A 80 9.65 -5.53 -3.28
C SER A 80 10.49 -4.49 -2.54
N ASP A 81 10.77 -3.35 -3.17
CA ASP A 81 11.49 -2.23 -2.56
C ASP A 81 10.71 -1.62 -1.40
N TYR A 82 9.39 -1.44 -1.57
CA TYR A 82 8.53 -0.93 -0.50
C TYR A 82 8.53 -1.86 0.71
N LEU A 83 8.37 -3.17 0.51
CA LEU A 83 8.40 -4.16 1.59
C LEU A 83 9.74 -4.13 2.33
N LYS A 84 10.86 -4.11 1.58
CA LYS A 84 12.20 -4.03 2.16
C LYS A 84 12.36 -2.77 3.00
N ASN A 85 12.10 -1.60 2.41
CA ASN A 85 12.29 -0.32 3.08
C ASN A 85 11.34 -0.16 4.28
N ARG A 86 10.11 -0.68 4.21
CA ARG A 86 9.20 -0.73 5.36
C ARG A 86 9.78 -1.59 6.48
N ASN A 87 10.30 -2.77 6.16
CA ASN A 87 10.91 -3.64 7.17
C ASN A 87 12.12 -2.97 7.82
N ASP A 88 12.97 -2.33 7.02
CA ASP A 88 14.13 -1.58 7.52
C ASP A 88 13.69 -0.41 8.42
N PHE A 89 12.64 0.33 8.02
CA PHE A 89 12.09 1.44 8.81
C PHE A 89 11.56 1.01 10.19
N ILE A 90 10.82 -0.10 10.25
CA ILE A 90 10.12 -0.54 11.45
C ILE A 90 11.01 -1.39 12.37
N HIS A 91 11.88 -2.21 11.79
CA HIS A 91 12.58 -3.28 12.52
C HIS A 91 14.10 -3.16 12.49
N ASN A 92 14.69 -2.52 11.47
CA ASN A 92 16.13 -2.55 11.21
C ASN A 92 16.71 -1.14 10.95
N ASN A 93 16.26 -0.13 11.69
CA ASN A 93 16.72 1.25 11.46
C ASN A 93 18.22 1.42 11.74
N ASP A 94 18.79 0.58 12.62
CA ASP A 94 20.22 0.43 12.87
C ASP A 94 21.01 -0.13 11.67
N GLN A 95 20.34 -0.83 10.76
CA GLN A 95 20.93 -1.38 9.54
C GLN A 95 20.92 -0.38 8.38
N ILE A 96 20.28 0.78 8.53
CA ILE A 96 20.29 1.83 7.51
C ILE A 96 21.63 2.59 7.64
N PRO A 97 22.51 2.54 6.62
CA PRO A 97 23.82 3.18 6.70
C PRO A 97 23.72 4.68 7.02
N GLU A 98 24.54 5.15 7.94
CA GLU A 98 24.57 6.56 8.40
C GLU A 98 23.28 7.05 9.07
N TRP A 99 22.32 6.18 9.41
CA TRP A 99 21.14 6.57 10.17
C TRP A 99 21.51 6.86 11.63
N ASP A 100 21.39 8.13 12.04
CA ASP A 100 21.55 8.56 13.42
C ASP A 100 20.79 9.87 13.68
N LEU A 101 19.78 9.83 14.56
CA LEU A 101 18.95 11.00 14.86
C LEU A 101 19.66 12.05 15.73
N ASN A 102 20.80 11.69 16.34
CA ASN A 102 21.57 12.60 17.19
C ASN A 102 22.53 13.49 16.40
N THR A 103 22.93 13.08 15.19
CA THR A 103 23.81 13.86 14.31
C THR A 103 23.05 14.58 13.21
N GLU A 104 23.56 15.72 12.75
CA GLU A 104 22.97 16.45 11.62
C GLU A 104 22.97 15.60 10.34
N ARG A 105 24.13 15.01 10.04
CA ARG A 105 24.31 14.08 8.90
C ARG A 105 23.30 12.94 8.95
N GLY A 106 23.17 12.28 10.10
CA GLY A 106 22.26 11.14 10.24
C GLY A 106 20.78 11.54 10.19
N ARG A 107 20.39 12.73 10.67
CA ARG A 107 19.04 13.28 10.48
C ARG A 107 18.73 13.53 9.01
N CYS A 108 19.69 14.04 8.22
CA CYS A 108 19.51 14.21 6.77
C CYS A 108 19.28 12.86 6.06
N VAL A 109 20.07 11.84 6.40
CA VAL A 109 19.93 10.48 5.87
C VAL A 109 18.55 9.90 6.26
N ALA A 110 18.17 10.03 7.53
CA ALA A 110 16.88 9.56 8.03
C ALA A 110 15.70 10.23 7.33
N LYS A 111 15.79 11.55 7.11
CA LYS A 111 14.78 12.31 6.36
C LYS A 111 14.67 11.82 4.92
N GLN A 112 15.79 11.67 4.22
CA GLN A 112 15.80 11.20 2.83
C GLN A 112 15.18 9.80 2.70
N PHE A 113 15.57 8.89 3.58
CA PHE A 113 15.00 7.54 3.62
C PHE A 113 13.50 7.57 3.90
N THR A 114 13.07 8.32 4.92
CA THR A 114 11.66 8.39 5.33
C THR A 114 10.79 9.01 4.24
N VAL A 115 11.25 10.08 3.57
CA VAL A 115 10.55 10.66 2.41
C VAL A 115 10.46 9.67 1.26
N ASN A 116 11.52 8.91 0.98
CA ASN A 116 11.50 7.90 -0.08
C ASN A 116 10.48 6.80 0.22
N LEU A 117 10.46 6.28 1.44
CA LEU A 117 9.49 5.29 1.89
C LEU A 117 8.06 5.83 1.81
N LEU A 118 7.82 7.07 2.25
CA LEU A 118 6.51 7.70 2.16
C LEU A 118 6.04 7.82 0.70
N ARG A 119 6.93 8.19 -0.23
CA ARG A 119 6.61 8.25 -1.67
C ARG A 119 6.30 6.87 -2.25
N GLN A 120 7.03 5.84 -1.83
CA GLN A 120 6.75 4.45 -2.22
C GLN A 120 5.37 4.02 -1.70
N ALA A 121 5.09 4.24 -0.41
CA ALA A 121 3.81 3.93 0.22
C ALA A 121 2.67 4.64 -0.54
N HIS A 122 2.85 5.91 -0.88
CA HIS A 122 1.84 6.69 -1.60
C HIS A 122 1.54 6.12 -2.98
N LYS A 123 2.59 5.83 -3.77
CA LYS A 123 2.42 5.20 -5.09
C LYS A 123 1.73 3.84 -5.00
N VAL A 124 2.13 3.00 -4.05
CA VAL A 124 1.48 1.70 -3.82
C VAL A 124 0.01 1.89 -3.48
N ASN A 125 -0.30 2.85 -2.60
CA ASN A 125 -1.68 3.14 -2.24
C ASN A 125 -2.52 3.61 -3.43
N GLU A 126 -2.01 4.53 -4.26
CA GLU A 126 -2.73 4.99 -5.46
C GLU A 126 -3.00 3.83 -6.44
N ILE A 127 -2.02 2.97 -6.70
CA ILE A 127 -2.18 1.81 -7.59
C ILE A 127 -3.25 0.86 -7.06
N PHE A 128 -3.22 0.56 -5.76
CA PHE A 128 -4.22 -0.31 -5.13
C PHE A 128 -5.60 0.35 -5.08
N SER A 129 -5.68 1.67 -4.89
CA SER A 129 -6.94 2.42 -5.00
C SER A 129 -7.52 2.36 -6.41
N ALA A 130 -6.71 2.50 -7.47
CA ALA A 130 -7.17 2.34 -8.84
C ALA A 130 -7.72 0.92 -9.10
N LEU A 131 -7.04 -0.11 -8.58
CA LEU A 131 -7.52 -1.49 -8.67
C LEU A 131 -8.86 -1.69 -7.95
N ILE A 132 -9.03 -1.09 -6.76
CA ILE A 132 -10.30 -1.10 -6.04
C ILE A 132 -11.40 -0.43 -6.87
N SER A 133 -11.13 0.73 -7.48
CA SER A 133 -12.10 1.44 -8.32
C SER A 133 -12.59 0.58 -9.49
N ARG A 134 -11.69 -0.13 -10.19
CA ARG A 134 -12.08 -1.08 -11.24
C ARG A 134 -12.94 -2.22 -10.72
N TRP A 135 -12.61 -2.75 -9.55
CA TRP A 135 -13.42 -3.79 -8.92
C TRP A 135 -14.82 -3.29 -8.53
N GLN A 136 -14.95 -2.05 -8.07
CA GLN A 136 -16.26 -1.43 -7.79
C GLN A 136 -17.10 -1.31 -9.06
N GLU A 137 -16.50 -0.89 -10.18
CA GLU A 137 -17.16 -0.84 -11.49
C GLU A 137 -17.66 -2.23 -11.93
N GLN A 138 -16.83 -3.26 -11.78
CA GLN A 138 -17.16 -4.64 -12.15
C GLN A 138 -18.28 -5.25 -11.30
N THR A 139 -18.28 -4.96 -9.99
CA THR A 139 -19.23 -5.57 -9.04
C THR A 139 -20.49 -4.74 -8.83
N GLY A 140 -20.49 -3.46 -9.20
CA GLY A 140 -21.54 -2.52 -8.89
C GLY A 140 -21.61 -2.13 -7.40
N ILE A 141 -20.59 -2.46 -6.60
CA ILE A 141 -20.53 -2.16 -5.17
C ILE A 141 -19.85 -0.81 -4.97
N TYR A 142 -20.64 0.20 -4.64
CA TYR A 142 -20.16 1.56 -4.39
C TYR A 142 -20.34 1.97 -2.92
N PRO A 143 -19.58 2.96 -2.43
CA PRO A 143 -19.83 3.56 -1.13
C PRO A 143 -21.26 4.15 -1.09
N PRO A 144 -21.95 4.08 0.06
CA PRO A 144 -23.36 4.44 0.15
C PRO A 144 -23.62 5.96 0.02
N GLU A 145 -22.63 6.80 0.33
CA GLU A 145 -22.75 8.26 0.26
C GLU A 145 -21.46 8.88 -0.28
N PRO A 146 -21.53 10.09 -0.88
CA PRO A 146 -20.35 10.88 -1.18
C PRO A 146 -19.56 11.17 0.11
N HIS A 147 -18.25 10.98 0.06
CA HIS A 147 -17.34 11.12 1.20
C HIS A 147 -16.37 12.29 1.02
N GLY A 148 -16.50 13.08 -0.05
CA GLY A 148 -15.66 14.26 -0.33
C GLY A 148 -14.26 13.93 -0.86
N GLY A 149 -14.02 12.65 -1.22
CA GLY A 149 -12.77 12.15 -1.79
C GLY A 149 -12.87 11.84 -3.29
N GLU A 150 -14.00 12.11 -3.93
CA GLU A 150 -14.31 11.66 -5.29
C GLU A 150 -13.36 12.26 -6.32
N GLU A 151 -12.99 13.53 -6.17
CA GLU A 151 -12.02 14.19 -7.05
C GLU A 151 -10.64 13.55 -6.92
N TYR A 152 -10.22 13.21 -5.70
CA TYR A 152 -8.95 12.53 -5.46
C TYR A 152 -8.93 11.12 -6.08
N ILE A 153 -10.03 10.37 -5.95
CA ILE A 153 -10.16 9.05 -6.60
C ILE A 153 -10.15 9.18 -8.12
N ARG A 154 -10.82 10.20 -8.68
CA ARG A 154 -10.78 10.48 -10.12
C ARG A 154 -9.37 10.76 -10.61
N ASN A 155 -8.61 11.58 -9.89
CA ASN A 155 -7.21 11.87 -10.23
C ASN A 155 -6.33 10.60 -10.19
N ILE A 156 -6.63 9.65 -9.31
CA ILE A 156 -5.96 8.35 -9.27
C ILE A 156 -6.32 7.51 -10.52
N ASP A 157 -7.60 7.46 -10.88
CA ASP A 157 -8.05 6.72 -12.06
C ASP A 157 -7.49 7.31 -13.36
N ASP A 158 -7.45 8.63 -13.49
CA ASP A 158 -6.83 9.32 -14.63
C ASP A 158 -5.34 8.93 -14.78
N LYS A 159 -4.66 8.67 -13.67
CA LYS A 159 -3.23 8.36 -13.62
C LYS A 159 -2.92 6.88 -13.85
N TYR A 160 -3.71 5.97 -13.28
CA TYR A 160 -3.41 4.54 -13.28
C TYR A 160 -4.49 3.66 -13.93
N GLY A 161 -5.70 4.17 -14.10
CA GLY A 161 -6.86 3.41 -14.58
C GLY A 161 -6.61 2.74 -15.92
N ALA A 162 -6.07 3.48 -16.89
CA ALA A 162 -5.78 2.95 -18.23
C ALA A 162 -4.66 1.89 -18.26
N VAL A 163 -3.84 1.80 -17.22
CA VAL A 163 -2.69 0.88 -17.15
C VAL A 163 -2.86 -0.21 -16.10
N ILE A 164 -3.97 -0.22 -15.36
CA ILE A 164 -4.14 -1.12 -14.21
C ILE A 164 -4.18 -2.59 -14.63
N ASP A 165 -4.81 -2.91 -15.76
CA ASP A 165 -4.83 -4.27 -16.32
C ASP A 165 -3.46 -4.70 -16.89
N ILE A 166 -2.62 -3.73 -17.26
CA ILE A 166 -1.23 -3.99 -17.65
C ILE A 166 -0.38 -4.28 -16.40
N LEU A 167 -0.64 -3.55 -15.30
CA LEU A 167 0.05 -3.76 -14.03
C LEU A 167 -0.36 -5.08 -13.37
N PHE A 168 -1.62 -5.49 -13.52
CA PHE A 168 -2.20 -6.71 -12.98
C PHE A 168 -2.78 -7.57 -14.12
N MET A 169 -1.94 -8.42 -14.70
CA MET A 169 -2.37 -9.34 -15.76
C MET A 169 -2.97 -10.61 -15.15
N SER A 170 -4.01 -11.16 -15.79
CA SER A 170 -4.56 -12.47 -15.42
C SER A 170 -3.48 -13.55 -15.53
N LYS A 171 -3.45 -14.48 -14.57
CA LYS A 171 -2.65 -15.69 -14.70
C LYS A 171 -3.27 -16.61 -15.74
N THR A 172 -2.43 -17.11 -16.64
CA THR A 172 -2.79 -18.11 -17.66
C THR A 172 -2.75 -19.51 -17.08
#